data_AF-O16752-F1
#
_entry.id   AF-O16752-F1
#
_cell.length_a   1.000
_cell.length_b   1.000
_cell.length_c   1.000
_cell.angle_alpha   90.00
_cell.angle_beta   90.00
_cell.angle_gamma   90.00
#
_symmetry.space_group_name_H-M   'P 1'
#
loop_
_entity.id
_entity.type
_entity.pdbx_description
1 polymer ?
#
loop_
_entity_poly.entity_id
_entity_poly.type
_entity_poly.pdbx_seq_one_letter_code
_entity_poly.pdbx_strand_id
1 'polypeptide(L)'
;MDMERAATWLTYFDEFCTLKSEEKMLITKCMWLLFRRLERSAMTADLRRAKKCQKSEYAMKTDSLVSMETKYEFDWLSHFSAEQIKVFLGSSSGMYCEELTNCIMEVQPSDEELCFIICDLCFQYLGIKVGGEIQQKLEGLQKILSDNLHNYYLERNREHRYTYRLSQLMKISQQYNKLMEEKRRVGVVGEVFGVFRVKWSHPDIFKYARFE
;
A
#
# COMPACT_ATOMS: atom_id res chain seq x y z
N MET A 1 -8.54 -12.95 -5.73
CA MET A 1 -8.12 -12.99 -4.32
C MET A 1 -7.81 -11.60 -3.76
N ASP A 2 -6.66 -10.94 -4.02
CA ASP A 2 -6.37 -9.64 -3.35
C ASP A 2 -7.27 -8.46 -3.80
N MET A 3 -7.57 -8.34 -5.10
CA MET A 3 -8.48 -7.30 -5.61
C MET A 3 -9.92 -7.51 -5.12
N GLU A 4 -10.38 -8.76 -5.08
CA GLU A 4 -11.69 -9.12 -4.57
C GLU A 4 -11.80 -8.81 -3.08
N ARG A 5 -10.77 -9.14 -2.28
CA ARG A 5 -10.70 -8.76 -0.86
C ARG A 5 -10.79 -7.25 -0.68
N ALA A 6 -10.07 -6.47 -1.49
CA ALA A 6 -10.15 -5.01 -1.45
C ALA A 6 -11.54 -4.49 -1.84
N ALA A 7 -12.17 -5.09 -2.86
CA ALA A 7 -13.53 -4.73 -3.26
C ALA A 7 -14.55 -5.02 -2.15
N THR A 8 -14.50 -6.21 -1.55
CA THR A 8 -15.34 -6.57 -0.40
C THR A 8 -15.10 -5.64 0.78
N TRP A 9 -13.84 -5.34 1.08
CA TRP A 9 -13.50 -4.43 2.18
C TRP A 9 -14.08 -3.02 1.98
N LEU A 10 -14.03 -2.50 0.75
CA LEU A 10 -14.64 -1.21 0.40
C LEU A 10 -16.17 -1.19 0.58
N THR A 11 -16.85 -2.34 0.50
CA THR A 11 -18.32 -2.38 0.70
C THR A 11 -18.74 -2.11 2.15
N TYR A 12 -17.82 -2.19 3.11
CA TYR A 12 -18.10 -1.79 4.50
C TYR A 12 -18.07 -0.27 4.72
N PHE A 13 -17.71 0.51 3.70
CA PHE A 13 -17.79 1.96 3.73
C PHE A 13 -19.04 2.43 2.98
N ASP A 14 -20.08 2.79 3.72
CA ASP A 14 -21.42 3.08 3.17
C ASP A 14 -21.37 4.16 2.09
N GLU A 15 -20.56 5.19 2.27
CA GLU A 15 -20.39 6.28 1.32
C GLU A 15 -19.80 5.80 -0.01
N PHE A 16 -18.88 4.82 0.02
CA PHE A 16 -18.38 4.18 -1.20
C PHE A 16 -19.50 3.45 -1.96
N CYS A 17 -20.43 2.82 -1.23
CA CYS A 17 -21.57 2.13 -1.82
C CYS A 17 -22.54 3.07 -2.55
N THR A 18 -22.51 4.37 -2.28
CA THR A 18 -23.33 5.38 -2.99
C THR A 18 -22.76 5.81 -4.35
N LEU A 19 -21.48 5.54 -4.61
CA LEU A 19 -20.80 5.97 -5.83
C LEU A 19 -21.29 5.23 -7.09
N LYS A 20 -21.08 5.85 -8.25
CA LYS A 20 -21.37 5.21 -9.55
C LYS A 20 -20.46 4.00 -9.77
N SER A 21 -20.92 3.01 -10.53
CA SER A 21 -20.15 1.78 -10.79
C SER A 21 -18.75 2.02 -11.36
N GLU A 22 -18.61 3.02 -12.23
CA GLU A 22 -17.32 3.40 -12.82
C GLU A 22 -16.36 3.93 -11.75
N GLU A 23 -16.84 4.77 -10.83
CA GLU A 23 -16.06 5.37 -9.74
C GLU A 23 -15.61 4.29 -8.74
N LYS A 24 -16.52 3.37 -8.40
CA LYS A 24 -16.21 2.19 -7.57
C LYS A 24 -15.09 1.36 -8.18
N MET A 25 -15.12 1.16 -9.50
CA MET A 25 -14.11 0.41 -10.23
C MET A 25 -12.75 1.12 -10.21
N LEU A 26 -12.71 2.45 -10.40
CA LEU A 26 -11.48 3.24 -10.31
C LEU A 26 -10.84 3.13 -8.91
N ILE A 27 -11.65 3.30 -7.87
CA ILE A 27 -11.20 3.17 -6.47
C ILE A 27 -10.70 1.76 -6.20
N THR A 28 -11.45 0.72 -6.59
CA THR A 28 -11.04 -0.68 -6.37
C THR A 28 -9.71 -1.01 -7.06
N LYS A 29 -9.52 -0.56 -8.32
CA LYS A 29 -8.28 -0.74 -9.08
C LYS A 29 -7.08 -0.02 -8.46
N CYS A 30 -7.31 1.08 -7.75
CA CYS A 30 -6.27 1.77 -7.00
C CYS A 30 -5.99 1.07 -5.65
N MET A 31 -7.04 0.79 -4.90
CA MET A 31 -7.00 0.28 -3.52
C MET A 31 -6.21 -1.02 -3.41
N TRP A 32 -6.41 -2.00 -4.30
CA TRP A 32 -5.80 -3.32 -4.15
C TRP A 32 -4.25 -3.29 -4.15
N LEU A 33 -3.64 -2.31 -4.83
CA LEU A 33 -2.18 -2.12 -4.87
C LEU A 33 -1.63 -1.54 -3.57
N LEU A 34 -2.39 -0.62 -2.97
CA LEU A 34 -2.08 -0.01 -1.68
C LEU A 34 -2.26 -1.03 -0.56
N PHE A 35 -3.44 -1.65 -0.54
CA PHE A 35 -3.85 -2.68 0.42
C PHE A 35 -2.80 -3.78 0.48
N ARG A 36 -2.42 -4.38 -0.66
CA ARG A 36 -1.42 -5.46 -0.68
C ARG A 36 -0.09 -5.07 -0.02
N ARG A 37 0.40 -3.84 -0.20
CA ARG A 37 1.72 -3.43 0.32
C ARG A 37 1.65 -3.07 1.80
N LEU A 38 0.70 -2.22 2.18
CA LEU A 38 0.52 -1.80 3.58
C LEU A 38 0.09 -2.97 4.46
N GLU A 39 -0.86 -3.80 4.01
CA GLU A 39 -1.31 -4.99 4.73
C GLU A 39 -0.15 -5.96 4.98
N ARG A 40 0.69 -6.25 3.98
CA ARG A 40 1.83 -7.16 4.15
C ARG A 40 2.91 -6.59 5.08
N SER A 41 3.17 -5.29 5.01
CA SER A 41 4.10 -4.64 5.93
C SER A 41 3.54 -4.61 7.36
N ALA A 42 2.25 -4.38 7.55
CA ALA A 42 1.60 -4.47 8.86
C ALA A 42 1.60 -5.91 9.41
N MET A 43 1.20 -6.89 8.62
CA MET A 43 1.25 -8.31 8.99
C MET A 43 2.68 -8.76 9.34
N THR A 44 3.68 -8.35 8.56
CA THR A 44 5.08 -8.65 8.87
C THR A 44 5.51 -7.99 10.18
N ALA A 45 5.12 -6.74 10.41
CA ALA A 45 5.37 -6.03 11.66
C ALA A 45 4.78 -6.77 12.87
N ASP A 46 3.54 -7.25 12.76
CA ASP A 46 2.84 -7.97 13.83
C ASP A 46 3.50 -9.32 14.13
N LEU A 47 3.82 -10.09 13.09
CA LEU A 47 4.50 -11.37 13.25
C LEU A 47 5.90 -11.21 13.86
N ARG A 48 6.64 -10.15 13.49
CA ARG A 48 7.94 -9.83 14.09
C ARG A 48 7.79 -9.45 15.56
N ARG A 49 6.80 -8.62 15.93
CA ARG A 49 6.51 -8.30 17.35
C ARG A 49 6.14 -9.56 18.15
N ALA A 50 5.39 -10.47 17.54
CA ALA A 50 5.03 -11.76 18.13
C ALA A 50 6.18 -12.80 18.14
N LYS A 51 7.38 -12.45 17.64
CA LYS A 51 8.53 -13.37 17.48
C LYS A 51 8.23 -14.60 16.60
N LYS A 52 7.28 -14.46 15.66
CA LYS A 52 6.88 -15.48 14.68
C LYS A 52 7.47 -15.25 13.28
N CYS A 53 8.19 -14.14 13.08
CA CYS A 53 8.87 -13.79 11.84
C CYS A 53 10.21 -13.15 12.19
N GLN A 54 11.30 -13.63 11.60
CA GLN A 54 12.64 -13.11 11.82
C GLN A 54 12.85 -11.78 11.09
N LYS A 55 13.91 -11.05 11.44
CA LYS A 55 14.26 -9.79 10.76
C LYS A 55 14.59 -10.00 9.29
N SER A 56 15.21 -11.13 8.95
CA SER A 56 15.54 -11.55 7.58
C SER A 56 14.34 -12.14 6.82
N GLU A 57 13.16 -12.22 7.43
CA GLU A 57 11.96 -12.80 6.83
C GLU A 57 10.89 -11.74 6.55
N TYR A 58 10.06 -11.99 5.55
CA TYR A 58 8.92 -11.17 5.17
C TYR A 58 7.67 -12.01 4.99
N ALA A 59 6.53 -11.55 5.50
CA ALA A 59 5.29 -12.30 5.42
C ALA A 59 4.57 -12.00 4.10
N MET A 60 4.45 -13.02 3.25
CA MET A 60 3.65 -12.95 2.02
C MET A 60 2.17 -13.22 2.29
N LYS A 61 1.91 -14.10 3.25
CA LYS A 61 0.60 -14.45 3.82
C LYS A 61 0.80 -14.79 5.30
N THR A 62 -0.30 -14.93 6.04
CA THR A 62 -0.27 -15.27 7.48
C THR A 62 0.48 -16.58 7.75
N ASP A 63 0.46 -17.52 6.81
CA ASP A 63 1.07 -18.85 6.87
C ASP A 63 2.32 -19.00 5.96
N SER A 64 2.79 -17.92 5.34
CA SER A 64 3.87 -17.97 4.34
C SER A 64 4.89 -16.86 4.58
N LEU A 65 6.07 -17.28 5.05
CA LEU A 65 7.25 -16.44 5.22
C LEU A 65 8.24 -16.68 4.09
N VAL A 66 8.91 -15.61 3.66
CA VAL A 66 9.98 -15.66 2.65
C VAL A 66 11.22 -15.00 3.21
N SER A 67 12.37 -15.66 3.05
CA SER A 67 13.65 -15.05 3.39
C SER A 67 13.99 -13.95 2.39
N MET A 68 14.43 -12.80 2.89
CA MET A 68 14.93 -11.69 2.06
C MET A 68 16.26 -12.02 1.37
N GLU A 69 16.89 -13.13 1.76
CA GLU A 69 18.13 -13.66 1.18
C GLU A 69 17.87 -14.73 0.11
N THR A 70 16.61 -15.13 -0.10
CA THR A 70 16.24 -16.09 -1.14
C THR A 70 16.74 -15.62 -2.51
N LYS A 71 17.37 -16.53 -3.26
CA LYS A 71 17.80 -16.26 -4.63
C LYS A 71 16.59 -16.33 -5.56
N TYR A 72 16.44 -15.32 -6.41
CA TYR A 72 15.37 -15.23 -7.38
C TYR A 72 15.90 -15.57 -8.78
N GLU A 73 15.18 -16.45 -9.46
CA GLU A 73 15.32 -16.63 -10.90
C GLU A 73 14.45 -15.60 -11.61
N PHE A 74 15.04 -14.89 -12.58
CA PHE A 74 14.42 -13.77 -13.27
C PHE A 74 14.22 -14.01 -14.77
N ASP A 75 14.45 -15.23 -15.26
CA ASP A 75 14.33 -15.59 -16.68
C ASP A 75 12.92 -15.37 -17.24
N TRP A 76 11.90 -15.53 -16.38
CA TRP A 76 10.50 -15.24 -16.71
C TRP A 76 10.20 -13.73 -16.72
N LEU A 77 11.01 -12.91 -16.05
CA LEU A 77 10.81 -11.47 -15.89
C LEU A 77 11.58 -10.66 -16.93
N SER A 78 12.79 -11.09 -17.29
CA SER A 78 13.73 -10.34 -18.13
C SER A 78 14.65 -11.22 -18.99
N HIS A 79 15.36 -10.61 -19.92
CA HIS A 79 16.52 -11.21 -20.60
C HIS A 79 17.86 -10.96 -19.92
N PHE A 80 17.92 -9.98 -19.03
CA PHE A 80 19.14 -9.69 -18.31
C PHE A 80 19.41 -10.80 -17.30
N SER A 81 20.70 -10.97 -16.94
CA SER A 81 21.07 -11.98 -15.94
C SER A 81 20.39 -11.69 -14.60
N ALA A 82 20.24 -12.72 -13.77
CA ALA A 82 19.65 -12.57 -12.45
C ALA A 82 20.41 -11.53 -11.59
N GLU A 83 21.72 -11.41 -11.76
CA GLU A 83 22.55 -10.42 -11.08
C GLU A 83 22.26 -9.00 -11.56
N GLN A 84 22.15 -8.79 -12.88
CA GLN A 84 21.79 -7.49 -13.45
C GLN A 84 20.40 -7.05 -12.97
N ILE A 85 19.43 -7.96 -12.96
CA ILE A 85 18.08 -7.67 -12.47
C ILE A 85 18.07 -7.40 -10.97
N LYS A 86 18.83 -8.14 -10.18
CA LYS A 86 18.95 -7.87 -8.74
C LYS A 86 19.52 -6.48 -8.47
N VAL A 87 20.55 -6.07 -9.20
CA VAL A 87 21.10 -4.71 -9.10
C VAL A 87 20.06 -3.67 -9.53
N PHE A 88 19.32 -3.94 -10.61
CA PHE A 88 18.29 -3.03 -11.13
C PHE A 88 17.10 -2.84 -10.19
N LEU A 89 16.58 -3.92 -9.59
CA LEU A 89 15.46 -3.90 -8.67
C LEU A 89 15.80 -3.30 -7.30
N GLY A 90 17.09 -3.17 -6.99
CA GLY A 90 17.61 -2.60 -5.76
C GLY A 90 17.79 -3.61 -4.62
N SER A 91 17.93 -3.10 -3.40
CA SER A 91 18.16 -3.93 -2.23
C SER A 91 16.95 -4.82 -1.91
N SER A 92 17.20 -5.99 -1.31
CA SER A 92 16.12 -6.84 -0.77
C SER A 92 15.24 -6.05 0.21
N SER A 93 15.81 -5.17 1.02
CA SER A 93 15.06 -4.31 1.94
C SER A 93 14.04 -3.42 1.22
N GLY A 94 14.39 -2.83 0.07
CA GLY A 94 13.48 -2.03 -0.75
C GLY A 94 12.42 -2.90 -1.45
N MET A 95 12.81 -4.08 -1.92
CA MET A 95 11.86 -5.04 -2.51
C MET A 95 10.76 -5.43 -1.50
N TYR A 96 11.13 -5.72 -0.26
CA TYR A 96 10.24 -6.13 0.83
C TYR A 96 9.73 -4.99 1.72
N CYS A 97 9.85 -3.74 1.30
CA CYS A 97 9.27 -2.61 2.03
C CYS A 97 9.72 -2.59 3.52
N GLU A 98 10.99 -2.89 3.79
CA GLU A 98 11.50 -3.10 5.15
C GLU A 98 11.41 -1.82 5.98
N GLU A 99 11.73 -0.66 5.39
CA GLU A 99 11.60 0.64 6.06
C GLU A 99 10.15 0.93 6.49
N LEU A 100 9.17 0.61 5.64
CA LEU A 100 7.75 0.75 5.95
C LEU A 100 7.33 -0.21 7.07
N THR A 101 7.81 -1.45 7.01
CA THR A 101 7.56 -2.47 8.05
C THR A 101 8.10 -2.01 9.40
N ASN A 102 9.32 -1.47 9.44
CA ASN A 102 9.94 -0.94 10.65
C ASN A 102 9.17 0.28 11.18
N CYS A 103 8.73 1.18 10.29
CA CYS A 103 7.91 2.33 10.66
C CYS A 103 6.58 1.89 11.30
N ILE A 104 5.90 0.88 10.73
CA ILE A 104 4.66 0.33 11.31
C ILE A 104 4.94 -0.37 12.64
N MET A 105 6.06 -1.08 12.79
CA MET A 105 6.47 -1.68 14.07
C MET A 105 6.70 -0.64 15.18
N GLU A 106 7.23 0.55 14.82
CA GLU A 106 7.46 1.64 15.75
C GLU A 106 6.15 2.36 16.12
N VAL A 107 5.35 2.72 15.12
CA VAL A 107 4.10 3.49 15.30
C VAL A 107 3.00 2.64 15.94
N GLN A 108 2.95 1.34 15.65
CA GLN A 108 1.96 0.38 16.14
C GLN A 108 0.52 0.89 15.96
N PRO A 109 0.07 1.10 14.71
CA PRO A 109 -1.30 1.50 14.46
C PRO A 109 -2.28 0.41 14.91
N SER A 110 -3.45 0.80 15.40
CA SER A 110 -4.59 -0.11 15.55
C SER A 110 -5.18 -0.45 14.17
N ASP A 111 -6.06 -1.46 14.12
CA ASP A 111 -6.72 -1.83 12.87
C ASP A 111 -7.52 -0.66 12.29
N GLU A 112 -8.21 0.11 13.14
CA GLU A 112 -8.97 1.30 12.73
C GLU A 112 -8.06 2.40 12.16
N GLU A 113 -6.91 2.67 12.79
CA GLU A 113 -5.94 3.64 12.30
C GLU A 113 -5.28 3.19 10.99
N LEU A 114 -4.98 1.89 10.85
CA LEU A 114 -4.45 1.32 9.62
C LEU A 114 -5.48 1.40 8.48
N CYS A 115 -6.75 1.13 8.77
CA CYS A 115 -7.84 1.30 7.82
C CYS A 115 -7.93 2.75 7.34
N PHE A 116 -7.85 3.72 8.26
CA PHE A 116 -7.81 5.14 7.93
C PHE A 116 -6.64 5.46 6.99
N ILE A 117 -5.41 5.04 7.33
CA ILE A 117 -4.21 5.31 6.51
C ILE A 117 -4.35 4.74 5.10
N ILE A 118 -4.85 3.50 4.98
CA ILE A 118 -5.03 2.83 3.68
C ILE A 118 -6.03 3.59 2.81
N CYS A 119 -7.18 3.96 3.36
CA CYS A 119 -8.19 4.71 2.64
C CYS A 119 -7.69 6.11 2.24
N ASP A 120 -7.10 6.84 3.18
CA ASP A 120 -6.63 8.20 2.96
C ASP A 120 -5.58 8.25 1.83
N LEU A 121 -4.58 7.37 1.87
CA LEU A 121 -3.59 7.24 0.79
C LEU A 121 -4.23 6.89 -0.55
N CYS A 122 -5.22 5.99 -0.56
CA CYS A 122 -5.91 5.60 -1.78
C CYS A 122 -6.67 6.77 -2.42
N PHE A 123 -7.43 7.49 -1.61
CA PHE A 123 -8.28 8.58 -2.08
C PHE A 123 -7.44 9.79 -2.49
N GLN A 124 -6.40 10.13 -1.72
CA GLN A 124 -5.44 11.17 -2.08
C GLN A 124 -4.78 10.87 -3.43
N TYR A 125 -4.21 9.68 -3.59
CA TYR A 125 -3.49 9.33 -4.81
C TYR A 125 -4.41 9.25 -6.03
N LEU A 126 -5.57 8.59 -5.90
CA LEU A 126 -6.52 8.48 -7.00
C LEU A 126 -7.11 9.84 -7.38
N GLY A 127 -7.41 10.69 -6.39
CA GLY A 127 -7.91 12.04 -6.59
C GLY A 127 -6.95 12.89 -7.40
N ILE A 128 -5.68 12.93 -7.01
CA ILE A 128 -4.63 13.65 -7.75
C ILE A 128 -4.50 13.09 -9.18
N LYS A 129 -4.53 11.77 -9.35
CA LYS A 129 -4.28 11.14 -10.65
C LYS A 129 -5.42 11.33 -11.66
N VAL A 130 -6.68 11.34 -11.20
CA VAL A 130 -7.84 11.45 -12.11
C VAL A 130 -8.35 12.89 -12.21
N GLY A 131 -8.29 13.66 -11.13
CA GLY A 131 -8.72 15.06 -11.09
C GLY A 131 -10.24 15.26 -11.23
N GLY A 132 -10.68 16.50 -11.41
CA GLY A 132 -12.07 16.83 -11.72
C GLY A 132 -13.09 16.43 -10.65
N GLU A 133 -14.26 15.95 -11.07
CA GLU A 133 -15.37 15.59 -10.18
C GLU A 133 -15.01 14.46 -9.20
N ILE A 134 -14.21 13.48 -9.64
CA ILE A 134 -13.83 12.37 -8.77
C ILE A 134 -12.89 12.83 -7.65
N GLN A 135 -12.01 13.80 -7.91
CA GLN A 135 -11.16 14.37 -6.87
C GLN A 135 -12.01 15.01 -5.76
N GLN A 136 -13.01 15.80 -6.13
CA GLN A 136 -13.92 16.44 -5.15
C GLN A 136 -14.68 15.41 -4.31
N LYS A 137 -15.13 14.31 -4.92
CA LYS A 137 -15.79 13.22 -4.20
C LYS A 137 -14.83 12.54 -3.23
N LEU A 138 -13.63 12.22 -3.68
CA LEU A 138 -12.61 11.57 -2.84
C LEU A 138 -12.17 12.46 -1.67
N GLU A 139 -12.02 13.77 -1.88
CA GLU A 139 -11.78 14.75 -0.80
C GLU A 139 -12.94 14.76 0.21
N GLY A 140 -14.18 14.64 -0.26
CA GLY A 140 -15.36 14.45 0.58
C GLY A 140 -15.28 13.17 1.43
N LEU A 141 -14.89 12.03 0.84
CA LEU A 141 -14.70 10.78 1.58
C LEU A 141 -13.56 10.87 2.60
N GLN A 142 -12.45 11.54 2.26
CA GLN A 142 -11.34 11.76 3.20
C GLN A 142 -11.75 12.61 4.40
N LYS A 143 -12.62 13.60 4.19
CA LYS A 143 -13.20 14.37 5.29
C LYS A 143 -14.01 13.49 6.23
N ILE A 144 -14.89 12.64 5.69
CA ILE A 144 -15.69 11.69 6.48
C ILE A 144 -14.79 10.73 7.27
N LEU A 145 -13.74 10.20 6.64
CA LEU A 145 -12.77 9.34 7.31
C LEU A 145 -12.03 10.07 8.45
N SER A 146 -11.68 11.34 8.24
CA SER A 146 -11.03 12.16 9.26
C SER A 146 -11.96 12.43 10.44
N ASP A 147 -13.23 12.73 10.17
CA ASP A 147 -14.26 12.94 11.19
C ASP A 147 -14.52 11.63 11.97
N ASN A 148 -14.61 10.49 11.28
CA ASN A 148 -14.76 9.17 11.90
C ASN A 148 -13.58 8.80 12.80
N LEU A 149 -12.34 9.04 12.33
CA LEU A 149 -11.15 8.82 13.13
C LEU A 149 -11.14 9.74 14.36
N HIS A 150 -11.52 11.02 14.19
CA HIS A 150 -11.62 11.96 15.31
C HIS A 150 -12.62 11.49 16.36
N ASN A 151 -13.82 11.09 15.94
CA ASN A 151 -14.87 10.56 16.82
C ASN A 151 -14.43 9.28 17.54
N TYR A 152 -13.73 8.38 16.84
CA TYR A 152 -13.15 7.18 17.44
C TYR A 152 -12.24 7.49 18.65
N TYR A 153 -11.42 8.54 18.59
CA TYR A 153 -10.60 8.97 19.73
C TYR A 153 -11.40 9.69 20.83
N LEU A 154 -12.47 10.40 20.47
CA LEU A 154 -13.37 11.03 21.45
C LEU A 154 -14.11 9.97 22.28
N GLU A 155 -14.59 8.89 21.65
CA GLU A 155 -15.38 7.84 22.28
C GLU A 155 -14.54 6.86 23.11
N ARG A 156 -13.31 6.53 22.68
CA ARG A 156 -12.47 5.48 23.32
C ARG A 156 -11.65 5.96 24.54
N ASN A 157 -11.83 7.20 24.99
CA ASN A 157 -11.37 7.76 26.27
C ASN A 157 -9.86 8.11 26.38
N ARG A 158 -9.55 9.43 26.39
CA ARG A 158 -8.34 10.10 26.94
C ARG A 158 -7.00 10.13 26.16
N GLU A 159 -6.97 10.10 24.83
CA GLU A 159 -5.79 10.69 24.17
C GLU A 159 -5.89 12.22 24.20
N HIS A 160 -5.34 12.84 25.26
CA HIS A 160 -5.13 14.30 25.32
C HIS A 160 -4.18 14.83 24.23
N ARG A 161 -3.75 13.98 23.29
CA ARG A 161 -2.81 14.30 22.22
C ARG A 161 -3.19 13.62 20.90
N TYR A 162 -4.47 13.63 20.51
CA TYR A 162 -4.92 13.18 19.17
C TYR A 162 -4.02 13.72 18.05
N THR A 163 -3.66 15.01 18.10
CA THR A 163 -2.73 15.63 17.14
C THR A 163 -1.35 14.95 17.11
N TYR A 164 -0.81 14.57 18.28
CA TYR A 164 0.45 13.82 18.35
C TYR A 164 0.29 12.43 17.74
N ARG A 165 -0.77 11.71 18.08
CA ARG A 165 -1.02 10.38 17.52
C ARG A 165 -1.19 10.43 16.00
N LEU A 166 -1.99 11.38 15.51
CA LEU A 166 -2.13 11.65 14.09
C LEU A 166 -0.78 11.92 13.42
N SER A 167 0.10 12.71 14.04
CA SER A 167 1.45 12.93 13.50
C SER A 167 2.31 11.66 13.45
N GLN A 168 2.12 10.70 14.37
CA GLN A 168 2.75 9.38 14.28
C GLN A 168 2.19 8.57 13.10
N LEU A 169 0.86 8.56 12.91
CA LEU A 169 0.22 7.88 11.79
C LEU A 169 0.71 8.45 10.44
N MET A 170 0.89 9.76 10.34
CA MET A 170 1.40 10.41 9.14
C MET A 170 2.82 9.98 8.76
N LYS A 171 3.65 9.51 9.71
CA LYS A 171 4.96 8.94 9.38
C LYS A 171 4.84 7.73 8.47
N ILE A 172 3.81 6.89 8.67
CA ILE A 172 3.55 5.72 7.82
C ILE A 172 3.20 6.17 6.41
N SER A 173 2.31 7.15 6.27
CA SER A 173 1.92 7.71 4.97
C SER A 173 3.11 8.32 4.22
N GLN A 174 3.97 9.07 4.91
CA GLN A 174 5.19 9.64 4.34
C GLN A 174 6.17 8.55 3.87
N GLN A 175 6.40 7.55 4.71
CA GLN A 175 7.29 6.44 4.39
C GLN A 175 6.76 5.61 3.21
N TYR A 176 5.44 5.40 3.15
CA TYR A 176 4.79 4.76 2.02
C TYR A 176 5.04 5.54 0.72
N ASN A 177 4.77 6.84 0.72
CA ASN A 177 4.94 7.69 -0.46
C ASN A 177 6.40 7.70 -0.96
N LYS A 178 7.38 7.79 -0.05
CA LYS A 178 8.80 7.70 -0.39
C LYS A 178 9.12 6.38 -1.11
N LEU A 179 8.68 5.26 -0.54
CA LEU A 179 8.90 3.93 -1.11
C LEU A 179 8.23 3.76 -2.49
N MET A 180 7.03 4.33 -2.65
CA MET A 180 6.32 4.26 -3.93
C MET A 180 6.98 5.08 -5.01
N GLU A 181 7.53 6.24 -4.67
CA GLU A 181 8.31 7.07 -5.58
C GLU A 181 9.61 6.36 -6.02
N GLU A 182 10.31 5.67 -5.12
CA GLU A 182 11.47 4.84 -5.47
C GLU A 182 11.10 3.70 -6.42
N LYS A 183 10.04 2.95 -6.12
CA LYS A 183 9.56 1.86 -6.97
C LYS A 183 9.06 2.36 -8.33
N ARG A 184 8.45 3.55 -8.36
CA ARG A 184 8.04 4.23 -9.60
C ARG A 184 9.24 4.46 -10.51
N ARG A 185 10.34 5.01 -9.99
CA ARG A 185 11.54 5.29 -10.78
C ARG A 185 12.10 4.03 -11.42
N VAL A 186 12.19 2.94 -10.66
CA VAL A 186 12.60 1.62 -11.19
C VAL A 186 11.64 1.13 -12.27
N GLY A 187 10.33 1.28 -12.06
CA GLY A 187 9.31 0.91 -13.05
C GLY A 187 9.44 1.66 -14.37
N VAL A 188 9.54 3.00 -14.30
CA VAL A 188 9.66 3.87 -15.49
C VAL A 188 10.94 3.58 -16.26
N VAL A 189 12.08 3.49 -15.57
CA VAL A 189 13.36 3.14 -16.21
C VAL A 189 13.28 1.75 -16.85
N GLY A 190 12.66 0.79 -16.15
CA GLY A 190 12.52 -0.57 -16.64
C GLY A 190 11.67 -0.66 -17.90
N GLU A 191 10.65 0.19 -18.02
CA GLU A 191 9.84 0.31 -19.24
C GLU A 191 10.63 0.93 -20.39
N VAL A 192 11.32 2.06 -20.15
CA VAL A 192 12.13 2.76 -21.17
C VAL A 192 13.21 1.86 -21.77
N PHE A 193 13.89 1.08 -20.93
CA PHE A 193 14.97 0.19 -21.37
C PHE A 193 14.49 -1.23 -21.72
N GLY A 194 13.17 -1.49 -21.71
CA GLY A 194 12.62 -2.79 -22.05
C GLY A 194 13.11 -3.93 -21.13
N VAL A 195 13.39 -3.62 -19.86
CA VAL A 195 13.91 -4.56 -18.86
C VAL A 195 12.92 -5.70 -18.64
N PHE A 196 11.62 -5.41 -18.61
CA PHE A 196 10.59 -6.39 -18.30
C PHE A 196 9.98 -7.01 -19.57
N ARG A 197 9.83 -8.34 -19.59
CA ARG A 197 9.20 -9.11 -20.69
C ARG A 197 7.78 -9.57 -20.39
N VAL A 198 7.25 -9.21 -19.22
CA VAL A 198 5.93 -9.67 -18.75
C VAL A 198 4.82 -9.05 -19.61
N LYS A 199 3.95 -9.91 -20.16
CA LYS A 199 2.72 -9.50 -20.82
C LYS A 199 1.55 -9.62 -19.85
N TRP A 200 0.86 -8.51 -19.61
CA TRP A 200 -0.32 -8.48 -18.74
C TRP A 200 -1.57 -8.86 -19.53
N SER A 201 -2.38 -9.76 -18.99
CA SER A 201 -3.69 -10.08 -19.58
C SER A 201 -4.67 -8.91 -19.48
N HIS A 202 -4.59 -8.13 -18.40
CA HIS A 202 -5.47 -6.99 -18.11
C HIS A 202 -4.65 -5.77 -17.65
N PRO A 203 -4.01 -5.03 -18.58
CA PRO A 203 -3.14 -3.91 -18.24
C PRO A 203 -3.88 -2.80 -17.47
N ASP A 204 -5.18 -2.63 -17.68
CA ASP A 204 -6.01 -1.63 -17.00
C ASP A 204 -6.06 -1.79 -15.48
N ILE A 205 -5.85 -3.02 -14.97
CA ILE A 205 -5.79 -3.30 -13.54
C ILE A 205 -4.53 -2.69 -12.90
N PHE A 206 -3.46 -2.57 -13.69
CA PHE A 206 -2.17 -2.04 -13.28
C PHE A 206 -1.98 -0.57 -13.67
N LYS A 207 -3.00 0.08 -14.23
CA LYS A 207 -2.97 1.52 -14.58
C LYS A 207 -2.56 2.40 -13.40
N TYR A 208 -2.94 2.01 -12.18
CA TYR A 208 -2.59 2.72 -10.95
C TYR A 208 -1.31 2.22 -10.28
N ALA A 209 -0.72 1.12 -10.78
CA ALA A 209 0.60 0.67 -10.33
C ALA A 209 1.71 1.58 -10.84
N ARG A 210 1.45 2.26 -11.96
CA ARG A 210 2.22 3.38 -12.47
C ARG A 210 1.80 4.61 -11.65
N PHE A 211 2.58 4.99 -10.65
CA PHE A 211 2.45 6.33 -10.08
C PHE A 211 2.96 7.26 -11.18
N GLU A 212 2.07 7.95 -11.88
CA GLU A 212 2.37 8.87 -12.98
C GLU A 212 2.01 10.26 -12.52
#